data_AF-A0A7C5NHG0-F1
#
_entry.id   AF-A0A7C5NHG0-F1
#
_cell.length_a   1.000
_cell.length_b   1.000
_cell.length_c   1.000
_cell.angle_alpha   90.00
_cell.angle_beta   90.00
_cell.angle_gamma   90.00
#
_symmetry.space_group_name_H-M   'P 1'
#
loop_
_entity.id
_entity.type
_entity.pdbx_description
1 polymer ?
#
loop_
_entity_poly.entity_id
_entity_poly.type
_entity_poly.pdbx_seq_one_letter_code
_entity_poly.pdbx_strand_id
1 'polypeptide(L)'
;MKKPDSILKINEKNIGRDFSTYFIADIAANHDGDLERAKELIYLAAEAGADAAKFQHFTAETIVSDYGFKSLEGKQSHQAKWKKSVFEVYKNASV
;
A
#
# COMPACT_ATOMS: atom_id res chain seq x y z
N MET A 1 2.18 22.60 22.87
CA MET A 1 2.63 21.67 21.80
C MET A 1 3.41 22.47 20.76
N LYS A 2 4.54 21.95 20.25
CA LYS A 2 5.21 22.56 19.11
C LYS A 2 4.32 22.42 17.87
N LYS A 3 4.21 23.48 17.08
CA LYS A 3 3.53 23.43 15.79
C LYS A 3 4.39 22.59 14.84
N PRO A 4 3.81 21.64 14.08
CA PRO A 4 4.58 20.90 13.09
C PRO A 4 5.15 21.84 12.04
N ASP A 5 6.31 21.49 11.51
CA ASP A 5 6.92 22.23 10.42
C ASP A 5 6.02 22.20 9.18
N SER A 6 5.96 23.32 8.47
CA SER A 6 5.14 23.45 7.25
C SER A 6 5.80 22.83 6.01
N ILE A 7 7.07 22.43 6.14
CA ILE A 7 7.89 21.88 5.07
C ILE A 7 8.51 20.57 5.57
N LEU A 8 8.31 19.49 4.83
CA LEU A 8 8.96 18.20 5.04
C LEU A 8 10.07 18.04 4.01
N LYS A 9 11.28 17.63 4.43
CA LYS A 9 12.37 17.30 3.51
C LYS A 9 12.55 15.78 3.45
N ILE A 10 12.42 15.20 2.26
CA ILE A 10 12.76 13.80 1.97
C ILE A 10 13.87 13.81 0.92
N ASN A 11 15.05 13.29 1.28
CA ASN A 11 16.26 13.39 0.47
C ASN A 11 16.52 14.84 0.02
N GLU A 12 16.67 15.07 -1.29
CA GLU A 12 16.90 16.40 -1.87
C GLU A 12 15.60 17.18 -2.14
N LYS A 13 14.42 16.61 -1.84
CA LYS A 13 13.11 17.22 -2.14
C LYS A 13 12.46 17.84 -0.90
N ASN A 14 12.07 19.11 -1.04
CA ASN A 14 11.19 19.78 -0.09
C ASN A 14 9.73 19.55 -0.50
N ILE A 15 8.87 19.26 0.47
CA ILE A 15 7.45 18.95 0.30
C ILE A 15 6.67 19.97 1.13
N GLY A 16 5.85 20.77 0.45
CA GLY A 16 5.08 21.86 1.04
C GLY A 16 4.29 22.60 -0.05
N ARG A 17 3.55 23.65 0.33
CA ARG A 17 2.64 24.37 -0.60
C ARG A 17 3.35 25.02 -1.79
N ASP A 18 4.59 25.45 -1.61
CA ASP A 18 5.34 26.23 -2.59
C ASP A 18 6.40 25.39 -3.35
N PHE A 19 6.37 24.07 -3.20
CA PHE A 19 7.29 23.15 -3.87
C PHE A 19 6.56 22.30 -4.92
N SER A 20 7.33 21.69 -5.83
CA SER A 20 6.77 20.73 -6.79
C SER A 20 6.01 19.62 -6.08
N THR A 21 4.91 19.17 -6.68
CA THR A 21 4.14 18.02 -6.20
C THR A 21 5.07 16.82 -6.04
N TYR A 22 4.92 16.12 -4.91
CA TYR A 22 5.66 14.91 -4.60
C TYR A 22 4.79 13.69 -4.91
N PHE A 23 5.17 12.89 -5.90
CA PHE A 23 4.41 11.73 -6.36
C PHE A 23 4.89 10.45 -5.68
N ILE A 24 3.96 9.78 -5.00
CA ILE A 24 4.18 8.45 -4.41
C ILE A 24 3.46 7.41 -5.26
N ALA A 25 4.21 6.51 -5.88
CA ALA A 25 3.68 5.32 -6.52
C ALA A 25 3.32 4.28 -5.45
N ASP A 26 2.02 4.08 -5.22
CA ASP A 26 1.54 3.09 -4.24
C ASP A 26 1.51 1.68 -4.86
N ILE A 27 2.53 0.88 -4.56
CA ILE A 27 2.64 -0.51 -4.99
C ILE A 27 1.81 -1.43 -4.09
N ALA A 28 1.57 -1.05 -2.83
CA ALA A 28 0.88 -1.86 -1.83
C ALA A 28 1.45 -3.29 -1.76
N ALA A 29 0.62 -4.30 -2.04
CA ALA A 29 0.98 -5.72 -2.07
C ALA A 29 1.00 -6.30 -3.51
N ASN A 30 1.04 -5.46 -4.55
CA ASN A 30 0.97 -5.89 -5.96
C ASN A 30 2.18 -6.70 -6.44
N HIS A 31 3.18 -6.90 -5.58
CA HIS A 31 4.31 -7.78 -5.82
C HIS A 31 4.00 -9.26 -5.51
N ASP A 32 2.85 -9.58 -4.90
CA ASP A 32 2.38 -10.96 -4.66
C ASP A 32 3.41 -11.85 -3.92
N GLY A 33 4.23 -11.26 -3.04
CA GLY A 33 5.31 -11.95 -2.33
C GLY A 33 6.58 -12.23 -3.16
N ASP A 34 6.60 -11.87 -4.44
CA ASP A 34 7.74 -12.05 -5.34
C ASP A 34 8.71 -10.86 -5.28
N LEU A 35 9.96 -11.13 -4.90
CA LEU A 35 11.00 -10.11 -4.77
C LEU A 35 11.44 -9.52 -6.12
N GLU A 36 11.51 -10.32 -7.18
CA GLU A 36 11.91 -9.83 -8.50
C GLU A 36 10.82 -8.95 -9.09
N ARG A 37 9.55 -9.33 -8.90
CA ARG A 37 8.42 -8.45 -9.25
C ARG A 37 8.42 -7.15 -8.44
N ALA A 38 8.76 -7.20 -7.16
CA ALA A 38 8.89 -5.98 -6.36
C ALA A 38 9.96 -5.03 -6.92
N LYS A 39 11.11 -5.56 -7.36
CA LYS A 39 12.17 -4.77 -8.01
C LYS A 39 11.70 -4.18 -9.33
N GLU A 40 11.02 -4.96 -10.17
CA GLU A 40 10.45 -4.50 -11.44
C GLU A 40 9.51 -3.30 -11.22
N LEU A 41 8.61 -3.40 -10.25
CA LEU A 41 7.68 -2.32 -9.91
C LEU A 41 8.39 -1.05 -9.43
N ILE A 42 9.53 -1.17 -8.74
CA ILE A 42 10.35 -0.01 -8.35
C ILE A 42 10.95 0.67 -9.60
N TYR A 43 11.49 -0.12 -10.54
CA TYR A 43 12.05 0.44 -11.76
C TYR A 43 11.00 1.13 -12.62
N LEU A 44 9.81 0.52 -12.78
CA LEU A 44 8.69 1.13 -13.50
C LEU A 44 8.20 2.42 -12.85
N ALA A 45 8.14 2.49 -11.51
CA ALA A 45 7.79 3.71 -10.79
C ALA A 45 8.80 4.83 -11.05
N ALA A 46 10.10 4.51 -11.03
CA ALA A 46 11.16 5.47 -11.33
C ALA A 46 11.12 5.94 -12.79
N GLU A 47 10.91 5.03 -13.75
CA GLU A 47 10.78 5.36 -15.19
C GLU A 47 9.59 6.27 -15.46
N ALA A 48 8.46 6.05 -14.78
CA ALA A 48 7.28 6.91 -14.86
C ALA A 48 7.46 8.30 -14.21
N GLY A 49 8.57 8.53 -13.51
CA GLY A 49 8.89 9.80 -12.85
C GLY A 49 8.30 9.95 -11.44
N ALA A 50 7.95 8.85 -10.75
CA ALA A 50 7.56 8.92 -9.35
C ALA A 50 8.75 9.27 -8.44
N ASP A 51 8.47 10.01 -7.37
CA ASP A 51 9.49 10.42 -6.40
C ASP A 51 9.78 9.35 -5.35
N ALA A 52 8.78 8.51 -5.07
CA ALA A 52 8.92 7.37 -4.19
C ALA A 52 8.05 6.21 -4.65
N ALA A 53 8.53 5.00 -4.40
CA ALA A 53 7.75 3.77 -4.45
C ALA A 53 7.38 3.37 -3.02
N LYS A 54 6.09 3.13 -2.75
CA LYS A 54 5.58 2.76 -1.41
C LYS A 54 5.03 1.35 -1.40
N PHE A 55 5.50 0.55 -0.45
CA PHE A 55 5.02 -0.80 -0.17
C PHE A 55 4.20 -0.83 1.11
N GLN A 56 3.37 -1.86 1.28
CA GLN A 56 2.70 -2.16 2.54
C GLN A 56 3.43 -3.33 3.20
N HIS A 57 3.82 -3.16 4.46
CA HIS A 57 4.37 -4.23 5.27
C HIS A 57 3.38 -4.52 6.39
N PHE A 58 2.69 -5.66 6.30
CA PHE A 58 1.74 -6.11 7.31
C PHE A 58 1.68 -7.63 7.35
N THR A 59 1.37 -8.16 8.53
CA THR A 59 0.90 -9.53 8.67
C THR A 59 -0.63 -9.53 8.68
N ALA A 60 -1.28 -10.43 7.95
CA ALA A 60 -2.75 -10.44 7.86
C ALA A 60 -3.44 -10.52 9.23
N GLU A 61 -2.80 -11.21 10.18
CA GLU A 61 -3.25 -11.38 11.57
C GLU A 61 -3.30 -10.05 12.35
N THR A 62 -2.55 -9.03 11.95
CA THR A 62 -2.52 -7.72 12.64
C THR A 62 -3.56 -6.72 12.11
N ILE A 63 -4.14 -6.98 10.94
CA ILE A 63 -5.06 -6.04 10.27
C ILE A 63 -6.47 -6.62 10.10
N VAL A 64 -6.60 -7.94 10.06
CA VAL A 64 -7.87 -8.61 9.74
C VAL A 64 -8.27 -9.55 10.88
N SER A 65 -9.39 -9.24 11.55
CA SER A 65 -10.02 -10.19 12.47
C SER A 65 -10.69 -11.31 11.67
N ASP A 66 -10.15 -12.52 11.73
CA ASP A 66 -10.74 -13.72 11.14
C ASP A 66 -12.18 -13.94 11.65
N TYR A 67 -12.41 -13.71 12.94
CA TYR A 67 -13.75 -13.80 13.54
C TYR A 67 -14.72 -12.75 12.97
N GLY A 68 -14.29 -11.50 12.87
CA GLY A 68 -15.11 -10.40 12.34
C GLY A 68 -15.51 -10.57 10.88
N PHE A 69 -14.64 -11.14 10.04
CA PHE A 69 -14.97 -11.40 8.64
C PHE A 69 -15.81 -12.67 8.43
N LYS A 70 -15.67 -13.67 9.29
CA LYS A 70 -16.54 -14.87 9.27
C LYS A 70 -17.95 -14.59 9.81
N SER A 71 -18.11 -13.63 10.72
CA SER A 71 -19.40 -13.22 11.28
C SER A 71 -20.16 -12.19 10.45
N LEU A 72 -19.53 -11.59 9.43
CA LEU A 72 -20.20 -10.74 8.45
C LEU A 72 -21.02 -11.60 7.49
N GLU A 73 -22.34 -11.67 7.72
CA GLU A 73 -23.30 -12.25 6.79
C GLU A 73 -23.46 -11.36 5.54
N GLY A 74 -22.65 -11.61 4.52
CA GLY A 74 -22.89 -11.12 3.16
C GLY A 74 -21.66 -10.51 2.48
N LYS A 75 -21.40 -10.94 1.24
CA LYS A 75 -20.42 -10.32 0.34
C LYS A 75 -20.94 -8.94 -0.08
N GLN A 76 -20.35 -7.86 0.41
CA GLN A 76 -20.74 -6.50 0.02
C GLN A 76 -19.90 -6.02 -1.17
N SER A 77 -20.57 -5.50 -2.21
CA SER A 77 -19.98 -4.77 -3.35
C SER A 77 -19.04 -5.62 -4.26
N HIS A 78 -17.96 -5.01 -4.80
CA HIS A 78 -17.00 -5.55 -5.78
C HIS A 78 -16.41 -6.93 -5.44
N GLN A 79 -16.53 -7.36 -4.19
CA GLN A 79 -16.10 -8.67 -3.66
C GLN A 79 -17.06 -9.81 -4.02
N ALA A 80 -18.26 -9.53 -4.56
CA ALA A 80 -19.23 -10.56 -4.95
C ALA A 80 -18.68 -11.58 -5.95
N LYS A 81 -17.72 -11.16 -6.81
CA LYS A 81 -17.07 -12.03 -7.80
C LYS A 81 -15.84 -12.78 -7.27
N TRP A 82 -15.41 -12.53 -6.05
CA TRP A 82 -14.24 -13.19 -5.49
C TRP A 82 -14.60 -14.60 -5.00
N LYS A 83 -13.86 -15.60 -5.51
CA LYS A 83 -13.99 -17.01 -5.10
C LYS A 83 -13.38 -17.28 -3.73
N LYS A 84 -12.41 -16.47 -3.31
CA LYS A 84 -11.70 -16.57 -2.03
C LYS A 84 -12.28 -15.59 -1.01
N SER A 85 -12.18 -15.90 0.29
CA SER A 85 -12.62 -15.00 1.35
C SER A 85 -11.72 -13.76 1.45
N VAL A 86 -12.21 -12.67 2.04
CA VAL A 86 -11.39 -11.46 2.28
C VAL A 86 -10.16 -11.81 3.12
N PHE A 87 -10.32 -12.65 4.14
CA PHE A 87 -9.22 -13.15 4.94
C PHE A 87 -8.16 -13.88 4.11
N GLU A 88 -8.56 -14.76 3.19
CA GLU A 88 -7.62 -15.46 2.30
C GLU A 88 -6.89 -14.51 1.34
N VAL A 89 -7.55 -13.47 0.83
CA VAL A 89 -6.90 -12.48 -0.04
C VAL A 89 -5.84 -11.71 0.74
N TYR A 90 -6.17 -11.23 1.94
CA TYR A 90 -5.20 -10.53 2.79
C TYR A 90 -4.09 -11.45 3.29
N LYS A 91 -4.38 -12.73 3.56
CA LYS A 91 -3.37 -13.73 3.95
C LYS A 91 -2.37 -14.01 2.84
N ASN A 92 -2.81 -14.10 1.57
CA ASN A 92 -1.90 -14.31 0.45
C ASN A 92 -1.06 -13.06 0.13
N ALA A 93 -1.56 -11.87 0.48
CA ALA A 93 -0.86 -10.60 0.32
C ALA A 93 0.05 -10.24 1.51
N SER A 94 -0.02 -11.02 2.60
CA SER A 94 0.83 -10.89 3.79
C SER A 94 2.26 -11.26 3.46
N VAL A 95 3.22 -10.55 4.06
CA VAL A 95 4.67 -10.86 4.00
C VAL A 95 5.15 -11.38 5.34
#